data_AF-A0A3M0XJD4-F1
#
_entry.id   AF-A0A3M0XJD4-F1
#
_cell.length_a   1.000
_cell.length_b   1.000
_cell.length_c   1.000
_cell.angle_alpha   90.00
_cell.angle_beta   90.00
_cell.angle_gamma   90.00
#
_symmetry.space_group_name_H-M   'P 1'
#
loop_
_entity.id
_entity.type
_entity.pdbx_description
1 polymer ?
#
loop_
_entity_poly.entity_id
_entity_poly.type
_entity_poly.pdbx_seq_one_letter_code
_entity_poly.pdbx_strand_id
1 'polypeptide(L)'
;MKPFYDTWESSIHGKTTKGVVVAECVDCHLPQEDVLEIVFTKAHSGVKDYISHYTKAEINWNERLTNHKPDKYEKGCKKCHKDLDAPGIPLKAFKAHRRYTLNETEKSCTSCHSGVGHANLITAIKKIGIKEGI
;
A
#
# COMPACT_ATOMS: atom_id res chain seq x y z
N MET A 1 -11.39 -4.62 9.14
CA MET A 1 -10.01 -4.97 8.72
C MET A 1 -9.89 -6.28 7.95
N LYS A 2 -10.75 -7.30 8.15
CA LYS A 2 -10.62 -8.60 7.45
C LYS A 2 -10.40 -8.51 5.91
N PRO A 3 -11.15 -7.72 5.14
CA PRO A 3 -10.91 -7.60 3.68
C PRO A 3 -9.52 -7.09 3.31
N PHE A 4 -8.95 -6.20 4.13
CA PHE A 4 -7.61 -5.66 3.92
C PHE A 4 -6.56 -6.73 4.14
N TYR A 5 -6.70 -7.51 5.21
CA TYR A 5 -5.83 -8.65 5.48
C TYR A 5 -5.93 -9.70 4.37
N ASP A 6 -7.14 -10.15 4.02
CA ASP A 6 -7.35 -11.20 3.01
C ASP A 6 -6.77 -10.78 1.64
N THR A 7 -6.95 -9.52 1.25
CA THR A 7 -6.40 -9.03 -0.02
C THR A 7 -4.89 -8.85 0.03
N TRP A 8 -4.32 -8.43 1.16
CA TRP A 8 -2.86 -8.41 1.37
C TRP A 8 -2.27 -9.81 1.31
N GLU A 9 -2.85 -10.78 2.04
CA GLU A 9 -2.40 -12.17 2.11
C GLU A 9 -2.39 -12.82 0.72
N SER A 10 -3.39 -12.49 -0.12
CA SER A 10 -3.46 -12.98 -1.50
C SER A 10 -2.52 -12.27 -2.48
N SER A 11 -1.92 -11.14 -2.10
CA SER A 11 -1.05 -10.33 -2.94
C SER A 11 0.37 -10.90 -3.03
N ILE A 12 1.19 -10.30 -3.90
CA ILE A 12 2.61 -10.65 -4.00
C ILE A 12 3.42 -10.25 -2.76
N HIS A 13 2.89 -9.37 -1.91
CA HIS A 13 3.55 -8.89 -0.70
C HIS A 13 3.13 -9.63 0.58
N GLY A 14 1.97 -10.31 0.56
CA GLY A 14 1.49 -11.13 1.70
C GLY A 14 1.64 -12.64 1.50
N LYS A 15 1.85 -13.11 0.26
CA LYS A 15 2.13 -14.52 -0.01
C LYS A 15 3.52 -14.92 0.49
N THR A 16 3.57 -15.94 1.35
CA THR A 16 4.83 -16.59 1.73
C THR A 16 5.20 -17.68 0.72
N THR A 17 6.36 -17.55 0.10
CA THR A 17 7.09 -18.66 -0.54
C THR A 17 8.46 -18.76 0.13
N LYS A 18 9.00 -19.98 0.23
CA LYS A 18 10.26 -20.22 0.97
C LYS A 18 11.37 -19.27 0.48
N GLY A 19 11.87 -18.43 1.39
CA GLY A 19 12.97 -17.50 1.14
C GLY A 19 12.57 -16.06 0.79
N VAL A 20 11.28 -15.73 0.67
CA VAL A 20 10.81 -14.36 0.39
C VAL A 20 10.41 -13.65 1.68
N VAL A 21 10.96 -12.45 1.91
CA VAL A 21 10.54 -11.57 3.01
C VAL A 21 9.12 -11.09 2.72
N VAL A 22 8.18 -11.44 3.59
CA VAL A 22 6.80 -10.97 3.53
C VAL A 22 6.75 -9.55 4.08
N ALA A 23 6.15 -8.62 3.34
CA ALA A 23 6.01 -7.24 3.80
C ALA A 23 4.84 -7.14 4.77
N GLU A 24 5.05 -6.54 5.92
CA GLU A 24 4.01 -6.28 6.90
C GLU A 24 3.17 -5.05 6.51
N CYS A 25 1.99 -4.92 7.11
CA CYS A 25 1.13 -3.74 6.90
C CYS A 25 1.89 -2.42 7.13
N VAL A 26 2.78 -2.39 8.13
CA VAL A 26 3.54 -1.21 8.52
C VAL A 26 4.70 -0.88 7.59
N ASP A 27 5.18 -1.83 6.78
CA ASP A 27 6.28 -1.58 5.82
C ASP A 27 5.85 -0.61 4.71
N CYS A 28 4.55 -0.58 4.40
CA CYS A 28 3.99 0.36 3.43
C CYS A 28 3.24 1.52 4.11
N HIS A 29 2.48 1.26 5.18
CA HIS A 29 1.55 2.25 5.74
C HIS A 29 2.14 3.17 6.82
N LEU A 30 3.34 2.88 7.31
CA LEU A 30 4.02 3.69 8.33
C LEU A 30 5.25 4.39 7.73
N PRO A 31 5.68 5.55 8.28
CA PRO A 31 6.99 6.10 8.00
C PRO A 31 8.10 5.10 8.35
N GLN A 32 9.26 5.21 7.71
CA GLN A 32 10.32 4.20 7.80
C GLN A 32 11.64 4.71 8.42
N GLU A 33 11.73 6.00 8.74
CA GLU A 33 13.03 6.65 9.02
C GLU A 33 13.11 7.25 10.44
N ASP A 34 12.06 7.91 10.91
CA ASP A 34 12.05 8.60 12.21
C ASP A 34 11.15 7.87 13.23
N VAL A 35 11.74 7.47 14.37
CA VAL A 35 11.03 6.74 15.44
C VAL A 35 9.90 7.55 16.06
N LEU A 36 10.08 8.87 16.24
CA LEU A 36 9.04 9.74 16.77
C LEU A 36 7.90 9.88 15.75
N GLU A 37 8.23 10.03 14.46
CA GLU A 37 7.24 10.07 13.38
C GLU A 37 6.45 8.75 13.28
N ILE A 38 7.14 7.62 13.40
CA ILE A 38 6.56 6.27 13.46
C ILE A 38 5.57 6.16 14.61
N VAL A 39 6.00 6.51 15.83
CA VAL A 39 5.17 6.40 17.04
C VAL A 39 3.96 7.33 16.94
N PHE A 40 4.16 8.58 16.55
CA PHE A 40 3.08 9.55 16.39
C PHE A 40 2.07 9.11 15.33
N THR A 41 2.55 8.68 14.15
CA THR A 41 1.68 8.24 13.06
C THR A 41 0.89 6.99 13.43
N LYS A 42 1.54 6.04 14.12
CA LYS A 42 0.88 4.82 14.60
C LYS A 42 -0.19 5.13 15.64
N ALA A 43 0.13 5.98 16.62
CA ALA A 43 -0.81 6.39 17.65
C ALA A 43 -2.01 7.15 17.06
N HIS A 44 -1.75 8.15 16.22
CA HIS A 44 -2.79 8.93 15.55
C HIS A 44 -3.70 8.06 14.69
N SER A 45 -3.14 7.13 13.91
CA SER A 45 -3.94 6.22 13.09
C SER A 45 -4.77 5.26 13.95
N GLY A 46 -4.19 4.71 15.02
CA GLY A 46 -4.89 3.84 15.96
C GLY A 46 -6.07 4.52 16.66
N VAL A 47 -5.92 5.79 17.06
CA VAL A 47 -7.02 6.58 17.65
C VAL A 47 -8.15 6.77 16.64
N LYS A 48 -7.84 7.09 15.38
CA LYS A 48 -8.85 7.25 14.33
C LYS A 48 -9.59 5.94 14.05
N ASP A 49 -8.88 4.83 14.01
CA ASP A 49 -9.48 3.51 13.82
C ASP A 49 -10.38 3.13 15.00
N TYR A 50 -9.96 3.41 16.23
CA TYR A 50 -10.77 3.21 17.43
C TYR A 50 -12.06 4.03 17.40
N ILE A 51 -11.97 5.33 17.12
CA ILE A 51 -13.14 6.22 17.02
C ILE A 51 -14.08 5.71 15.94
N SER A 52 -13.58 5.40 14.75
CA SER A 52 -14.39 4.89 13.64
C SER A 52 -15.09 3.58 13.99
N HIS A 53 -14.41 2.68 14.71
CA HIS A 53 -15.00 1.42 15.16
C HIS A 53 -16.11 1.66 16.17
N TYR A 54 -15.86 2.52 17.17
CA TYR A 54 -16.80 2.82 18.24
C TYR A 54 -18.07 3.53 17.71
N THR A 55 -17.90 4.52 16.83
CA THR A 55 -19.03 5.28 16.25
C THR A 55 -19.71 4.55 15.11
N LYS A 56 -19.18 3.40 14.67
CA LYS A 56 -19.63 2.66 13.47
C LYS A 56 -19.66 3.58 12.24
N ALA A 57 -18.62 4.42 12.09
CA ALA A 57 -18.56 5.35 10.99
C ALA A 57 -18.62 4.61 9.65
N GLU A 58 -19.51 5.04 8.76
CA GLU A 58 -19.58 4.52 7.41
C GLU A 58 -18.48 5.17 6.58
N ILE A 59 -17.56 4.36 6.05
CA ILE A 59 -16.42 4.83 5.27
C ILE A 59 -16.66 4.47 3.81
N ASN A 60 -16.62 5.45 2.91
CA ASN A 60 -16.60 5.22 1.47
C ASN A 60 -15.18 4.76 1.06
N TRP A 61 -14.96 3.45 1.02
CA TRP A 61 -13.63 2.90 0.70
C TRP A 61 -13.28 3.07 -0.77
N ASN A 62 -14.28 3.02 -1.65
CA ASN A 62 -14.07 3.25 -3.08
C ASN A 62 -13.54 4.66 -3.36
N GLU A 63 -14.12 5.68 -2.73
CA GLU A 63 -13.62 7.06 -2.81
C GLU A 63 -12.19 7.14 -2.26
N ARG A 64 -11.92 6.57 -1.08
CA ARG A 64 -10.58 6.60 -0.49
C ARG A 64 -9.52 5.95 -1.36
N LEU A 65 -9.85 4.84 -2.03
CA LEU A 65 -8.94 4.18 -2.96
C LEU A 65 -8.76 4.99 -4.24
N THR A 66 -9.77 5.73 -4.69
CA THR A 66 -9.68 6.56 -5.90
C THR A 66 -8.85 7.82 -5.64
N ASN A 67 -9.03 8.43 -4.47
CA ASN A 67 -8.42 9.71 -4.09
C ASN A 67 -7.10 9.55 -3.31
N HIS A 68 -6.58 8.33 -3.18
CA HIS A 68 -5.31 8.14 -2.47
C HIS A 68 -4.16 8.83 -3.21
N LYS A 69 -3.24 9.39 -2.43
CA LYS A 69 -1.99 9.95 -2.95
C LYS A 69 -1.03 8.80 -3.33
N PRO A 70 -0.74 8.57 -4.62
CA PRO A 70 0.04 7.41 -5.06
C PRO A 70 1.50 7.45 -4.57
N ASP A 71 2.04 8.65 -4.34
CA ASP A 71 3.39 8.91 -3.83
C ASP A 71 3.55 8.63 -2.32
N LYS A 72 2.44 8.40 -1.59
CA LYS A 72 2.48 8.13 -0.14
C LYS A 72 3.31 6.89 0.22
N TYR A 73 3.41 5.92 -0.69
CA TYR A 73 4.02 4.62 -0.44
C TYR A 73 5.48 4.52 -0.91
N GLU A 74 6.04 5.56 -1.52
CA GLU A 74 7.35 5.53 -2.19
C GLU A 74 8.48 5.10 -1.25
N LYS A 75 8.47 5.62 -0.01
CA LYS A 75 9.47 5.25 1.00
C LYS A 75 9.37 3.77 1.37
N GLY A 76 8.16 3.23 1.49
CA GLY A 76 7.92 1.81 1.75
C GLY A 76 8.40 0.94 0.59
N CYS A 77 8.07 1.31 -0.65
CA CYS A 77 8.55 0.60 -1.85
C CYS A 77 10.09 0.57 -1.90
N LYS A 78 10.74 1.73 -1.70
CA LYS A 78 12.20 1.88 -1.72
C LYS A 78 12.90 1.23 -0.52
N LYS A 79 12.19 0.82 0.53
CA LYS A 79 12.79 0.07 1.64
C LYS A 79 13.28 -1.31 1.18
N CYS A 80 12.53 -1.97 0.31
CA CYS A 80 12.85 -3.31 -0.20
C CYS A 80 13.33 -3.30 -1.66
N HIS A 81 12.75 -2.45 -2.52
CA HIS A 81 13.15 -2.31 -3.92
C HIS A 81 14.30 -1.32 -4.08
N LYS A 82 15.49 -1.71 -3.61
CA LYS A 82 16.70 -0.88 -3.65
C LYS A 82 17.31 -0.78 -5.06
N ASP A 83 17.21 -1.85 -5.84
CA ASP A 83 17.69 -1.90 -7.21
C ASP A 83 16.50 -2.07 -8.16
N LEU A 84 16.20 -0.99 -8.90
CA LEU A 84 15.12 -0.96 -9.88
C LEU A 84 15.59 -1.42 -11.27
N ASP A 85 16.90 -1.51 -11.50
CA ASP A 85 17.51 -1.77 -12.80
C ASP A 85 18.29 -3.11 -12.82
N ALA A 86 17.88 -4.03 -11.94
CA ALA A 86 18.52 -5.32 -11.75
C ALA A 86 18.62 -6.12 -13.07
N PRO A 87 19.70 -6.90 -13.26
CA PRO A 87 19.86 -7.74 -14.45
C PRO A 87 18.66 -8.68 -14.66
N GLY A 88 18.13 -8.71 -15.89
CA GLY A 88 17.03 -9.61 -16.27
C GLY A 88 15.64 -8.97 -16.34
N ILE A 89 15.49 -7.68 -16.00
CA ILE A 89 14.22 -6.98 -16.22
C ILE A 89 13.96 -6.71 -17.72
N PRO A 90 12.69 -6.67 -18.17
CA PRO A 90 12.37 -6.30 -19.53
C PRO A 90 12.85 -4.89 -19.89
N LEU A 91 13.32 -4.65 -21.13
CA LEU A 91 13.79 -3.35 -21.58
C LEU A 91 12.79 -2.20 -21.34
N LYS A 92 11.48 -2.49 -21.46
CA LYS A 92 10.43 -1.51 -21.15
C LYS A 92 10.40 -1.09 -19.68
N ALA A 93 10.66 -2.03 -18.77
CA ALA A 93 10.70 -1.77 -17.33
C ALA A 93 11.95 -0.95 -16.99
N PHE A 94 13.12 -1.35 -17.51
CA PHE A 94 14.36 -0.58 -17.38
C PHE A 94 14.19 0.87 -17.84
N LYS A 95 13.60 1.11 -19.02
CA LYS A 95 13.33 2.47 -19.51
C LYS A 95 12.41 3.25 -18.57
N ALA A 96 11.36 2.63 -18.04
CA ALA A 96 10.42 3.29 -17.13
C ALA A 96 11.06 3.60 -15.76
N HIS A 97 11.77 2.64 -15.16
CA HIS A 97 12.47 2.82 -13.89
C HIS A 97 13.59 3.86 -14.01
N ARG A 98 14.36 3.86 -15.10
CA ARG A 98 15.37 4.89 -15.36
C ARG A 98 14.75 6.30 -15.39
N ARG A 99 13.64 6.50 -16.10
CA ARG A 99 12.92 7.79 -16.12
C ARG A 99 12.45 8.21 -14.73
N TYR A 100 11.97 7.26 -13.93
CA TYR A 100 11.60 7.48 -12.54
C TYR A 100 12.79 7.89 -11.68
N THR A 101 13.92 7.17 -11.74
CA THR A 101 15.14 7.46 -10.97
C THR A 101 15.77 8.80 -11.36
N LEU A 102 15.64 9.21 -12.63
CA LEU A 102 16.10 10.52 -13.13
C LEU A 102 15.09 11.65 -12.90
N ASN A 103 13.96 11.40 -12.24
CA ASN A 103 12.88 12.37 -12.03
C ASN A 103 12.30 12.97 -13.34
N GLU A 104 12.32 12.20 -14.45
CA GLU A 104 11.73 12.57 -15.75
C GLU A 104 10.24 12.18 -15.87
N THR A 105 9.61 11.87 -14.73
CA THR A 105 8.19 11.51 -14.62
C THR A 105 7.66 11.84 -13.24
N GLU A 106 6.39 12.24 -13.16
CA GLU A 106 5.65 12.45 -11.91
C GLU A 106 4.95 11.16 -11.42
N LYS A 107 5.17 10.03 -12.11
CA LYS A 107 4.57 8.75 -11.75
C LYS A 107 5.26 8.18 -10.51
N SER A 108 4.47 7.61 -9.61
CA SER A 108 4.92 6.87 -8.43
C SER A 108 4.95 5.35 -8.69
N CYS A 109 5.52 4.57 -7.76
CA CYS A 109 5.50 3.12 -7.81
C CYS A 109 4.08 2.58 -7.98
N THR A 110 3.14 3.01 -7.14
CA THR A 110 1.74 2.51 -7.16
C THR A 110 0.92 3.07 -8.32
N SER A 111 1.37 4.14 -8.98
CA SER A 111 0.69 4.64 -10.19
C SER A 111 0.79 3.66 -11.37
N CYS A 112 1.88 2.87 -11.42
CA CYS A 112 2.06 1.78 -12.39
C CYS A 112 1.75 0.40 -11.76
N HIS A 113 2.08 0.21 -10.50
CA HIS A 113 1.88 -1.03 -9.74
C HIS A 113 0.65 -0.95 -8.81
N SER A 114 -0.50 -0.56 -9.37
CA SER A 114 -1.72 -0.27 -8.60
C SER A 114 -2.31 -1.45 -7.83
N GLY A 115 -1.98 -2.69 -8.21
CA GLY A 115 -2.52 -3.91 -7.61
C GLY A 115 -1.71 -4.52 -6.46
N VAL A 116 -0.57 -3.93 -6.07
CA VAL A 116 0.39 -4.62 -5.18
C VAL A 116 -0.01 -4.69 -3.71
N GLY A 117 -0.89 -3.80 -3.25
CA GLY A 117 -1.37 -3.76 -1.86
C GLY A 117 -2.69 -4.49 -1.68
N HIS A 118 -3.74 -4.07 -2.41
CA HIS A 118 -5.10 -4.56 -2.20
C HIS A 118 -5.94 -4.61 -3.50
N ALA A 119 -5.47 -5.29 -4.56
CA ALA A 119 -6.09 -5.28 -5.89
C ALA A 119 -7.62 -5.54 -5.94
N ASN A 120 -8.15 -6.38 -5.04
CA ASN A 120 -9.56 -6.79 -5.03
C ASN A 120 -10.34 -6.29 -3.80
N LEU A 121 -9.89 -5.20 -3.17
CA LEU A 121 -10.42 -4.73 -1.89
C LEU A 121 -11.92 -4.42 -1.91
N ILE A 122 -12.39 -3.66 -2.90
CA ILE A 122 -13.80 -3.27 -2.98
C ILE A 122 -14.70 -4.50 -3.13
N THR A 123 -14.29 -5.47 -3.95
CA THR A 123 -15.00 -6.75 -4.09
C THR A 123 -15.02 -7.51 -2.77
N ALA A 124 -13.90 -7.55 -2.04
CA ALA A 124 -13.80 -8.23 -0.75
C ALA A 124 -14.67 -7.55 0.33
N ILE A 125 -14.74 -6.22 0.35
CA ILE A 125 -15.59 -5.44 1.27
C ILE A 125 -17.07 -5.72 1.00
N LYS A 126 -17.50 -5.67 -0.27
CA LYS A 126 -18.89 -5.95 -0.67
C LYS A 126 -19.34 -7.35 -0.28
N LYS A 127 -18.46 -8.36 -0.41
CA LYS A 127 -18.76 -9.76 -0.07
C LYS A 127 -19.15 -9.97 1.40
N ILE A 128 -18.64 -9.14 2.31
CA ILE A 128 -18.88 -9.29 3.75
C ILE A 128 -19.94 -8.31 4.30
N GLY A 129 -20.62 -7.57 3.42
CA GLY A 129 -21.75 -6.71 3.80
C GLY A 129 -21.40 -5.52 4.69
N ILE A 130 -20.16 -5.02 4.65
CA ILE A 130 -19.82 -3.74 5.30
C ILE A 130 -20.58 -2.63 4.58
N LYS A 131 -21.39 -1.87 5.33
CA LYS A 131 -22.07 -0.66 4.82
C LYS A 131 -21.00 0.37 4.46
N GLU A 132 -20.94 0.73 3.18
CA GLU A 132 -20.13 1.85 2.72
C GLU A 132 -20.89 3.15 2.97
N GLY A 133 -20.18 4.18 3.43
CA GLY A 133 -20.75 5.52 3.53
C GLY A 133 -20.99 6.08 2.13
N ILE A 134 -22.03 6.91 1.99
CA ILE A 134 -22.27 7.70 0.78
C ILE A 134 -21.15 8.72 0.63
#